data_AF-A0A6V7J2J0-F1
#
_entry.id   AF-A0A6V7J2J0-F1
#
_cell.length_a   1.000
_cell.length_b   1.000
_cell.length_c   1.000
_cell.angle_alpha   90.00
_cell.angle_beta   90.00
_cell.angle_gamma   90.00
#
_symmetry.space_group_name_H-M   'P 1'
#
loop_
_entity.id
_entity.type
_entity.pdbx_description
1 polymer ?
#
loop_
_entity_poly.entity_id
_entity_poly.type
_entity_poly.pdbx_seq_one_letter_code
_entity_poly.pdbx_strand_id
1 'polypeptide(L)' 'MANNEQPTHWNPFLKAPVEPGEEIVITGMSGRFPESDNMKHYEENLMNKVDLITDDGRRWKL' A
#
# COMPACT_ATOMS: atom_id res chain seq x y z
N MET A 1 -36.92 -9.77 -2.29
CA MET A 1 -35.77 -8.92 -2.71
C MET A 1 -34.89 -8.83 -1.47
N ALA A 2 -33.86 -9.66 -1.38
CA ALA A 2 -33.03 -9.70 -0.17
C ALA A 2 -32.11 -8.47 -0.16
N ASN A 3 -32.14 -7.71 0.92
CA ASN A 3 -31.39 -6.47 1.07
C ASN A 3 -29.89 -6.78 1.09
N ASN A 4 -29.19 -6.25 0.10
CA ASN A 4 -27.75 -6.41 -0.10
C ASN A 4 -27.00 -5.37 0.76
N GLU A 5 -27.26 -5.35 2.06
CA GLU A 5 -26.61 -4.42 2.99
C GLU A 5 -25.21 -4.96 3.31
N GLN A 6 -24.20 -4.28 2.76
CA GLN A 6 -22.81 -4.58 3.02
C GLN A 6 -22.51 -4.36 4.53
N PRO A 7 -21.78 -5.28 5.19
CA PRO A 7 -21.51 -5.17 6.61
C PRO A 7 -20.78 -3.86 6.93
N THR A 8 -21.31 -3.11 7.91
CA THR A 8 -20.81 -1.78 8.30
C THR A 8 -19.45 -1.81 9.01
N HIS A 9 -18.97 -3.00 9.37
CA HIS A 9 -17.66 -3.21 9.98
C HIS A 9 -16.79 -4.10 9.10
N TRP A 10 -15.54 -3.68 8.90
CA TRP A 10 -14.55 -4.51 8.23
C TRP A 10 -14.19 -5.72 9.11
N ASN A 11 -14.31 -6.91 8.55
CA ASN A 11 -13.89 -8.16 9.17
C ASN A 11 -12.71 -8.75 8.38
N PRO A 12 -11.50 -8.86 8.97
CA PRO A 12 -10.33 -9.42 8.29
C PRO A 12 -10.50 -10.87 7.85
N PHE A 13 -11.42 -11.62 8.46
CA PHE A 13 -11.61 -13.05 8.25
C PHE A 13 -12.73 -13.35 7.25
N LEU A 14 -13.49 -12.34 6.82
CA LEU A 14 -14.45 -12.49 5.73
C LEU A 14 -13.67 -12.49 4.41
N LYS A 15 -13.67 -13.64 3.72
CA LYS A 15 -13.18 -13.70 2.34
C LYS A 15 -14.02 -12.73 1.51
N ALA A 16 -13.36 -11.84 0.78
CA ALA A 16 -14.06 -10.99 -0.17
C ALA A 16 -14.93 -11.88 -1.08
N PRO A 17 -16.22 -11.54 -1.28
CA PRO A 17 -17.07 -12.26 -2.22
C PRO A 17 -16.57 -11.92 -3.62
N VAL A 18 -15.61 -12.71 -4.11
CA VAL A 18 -15.11 -12.67 -5.47
C VAL A 18 -15.78 -13.82 -6.19
N GLU A 19 -16.60 -13.51 -7.19
CA GLU A 19 -17.28 -14.55 -7.94
C GLU A 19 -16.26 -15.36 -8.76
N PRO A 20 -16.47 -16.66 -8.98
CA PRO A 20 -15.59 -17.45 -9.83
C PRO A 20 -15.45 -16.83 -11.23
N GLY A 21 -14.23 -16.43 -11.60
CA GLY A 21 -13.93 -15.75 -12.86
C GLY A 21 -13.73 -14.24 -12.74
N GLU A 22 -13.99 -13.65 -11.57
CA GLU A 22 -13.55 -12.29 -11.27
C GLU A 22 -12.09 -12.25 -10.83
N GLU A 23 -11.34 -11.31 -11.39
CA GLU A 23 -9.93 -11.10 -11.08
C GLU A 23 -9.74 -9.93 -10.12
N ILE A 24 -8.88 -10.11 -9.12
CA ILE A 24 -8.43 -9.01 -8.26
C ILE A 24 -7.39 -8.19 -9.00
N VAL A 25 -7.67 -6.92 -9.22
CA VAL A 25 -6.78 -5.98 -9.91
C VAL A 25 -6.27 -4.88 -8.97
N ILE A 26 -5.01 -4.49 -9.15
CA ILE A 26 -4.44 -3.30 -8.50
C ILE A 26 -4.64 -2.13 -9.46
N THR A 27 -5.65 -1.30 -9.22
CA THR A 27 -5.98 -0.16 -10.09
C THR A 27 -5.18 1.10 -9.79
N GLY A 28 -4.53 1.17 -8.63
CA GLY A 28 -3.70 2.28 -8.25
C GLY A 28 -2.90 2.00 -6.98
N MET A 29 -1.82 2.75 -6.79
CA MET A 29 -1.00 2.73 -5.60
C MET A 29 -0.49 4.13 -5.27
N SER A 30 -0.35 4.43 -3.99
CA SER A 30 0.35 5.60 -3.49
C SER A 30 1.12 5.21 -2.24
N GLY A 31 2.13 5.99 -1.89
CA GLY A 31 2.95 5.71 -0.72
C GLY A 31 4.04 6.74 -0.51
N ARG A 32 4.57 6.75 0.70
CA ARG A 32 5.77 7.50 1.10
C ARG A 32 6.76 6.52 1.71
N PHE A 33 7.99 6.56 1.22
CA PHE A 33 9.05 5.61 1.58
C PHE A 33 10.28 6.39 2.08
N PRO A 34 11.29 5.72 2.67
CA PRO A 34 12.54 6.38 3.05
C PRO A 34 13.12 7.19 1.88
N GLU A 35 13.51 8.44 2.15
CA GLU A 35 14.03 9.40 1.17
C GLU A 35 13.16 9.59 -0.10
N SER A 36 11.87 9.27 -0.04
CA SER A 36 10.98 9.32 -1.21
C SER A 36 9.57 9.78 -0.81
N ASP A 37 9.24 11.03 -1.14
CA ASP A 37 7.97 11.67 -0.73
C ASP A 37 6.74 11.15 -1.46
N ASN A 38 6.93 10.46 -2.59
CA ASN A 38 5.87 9.90 -3.41
C ASN A 38 6.40 8.71 -4.25
N MET A 39 5.49 8.03 -4.95
CA MET A 39 5.83 6.89 -5.81
C MET A 39 6.83 7.24 -6.91
N LYS A 40 6.82 8.47 -7.44
CA LYS A 40 7.73 8.88 -8.51
C LYS A 40 9.17 9.00 -8.02
N HIS A 41 9.37 9.64 -6.88
CA HIS A 41 10.70 9.71 -6.24
C HIS A 41 11.20 8.31 -5.89
N TYR A 42 10.31 7.45 -5.37
CA TYR A 42 10.68 6.08 -5.02
C TYR A 42 11.10 5.26 -6.25
N GLU A 43 10.35 5.36 -7.37
CA GLU A 43 10.71 4.73 -8.64
C GLU A 43 12.10 5.16 -9.12
N GLU A 44 12.38 6.47 -9.15
CA GLU A 44 13.66 7.02 -9.59
C GLU A 44 14.82 6.54 -8.72
N ASN A 45 14.64 6.55 -7.40
CA ASN A 45 15.64 6.06 -6.45
C ASN A 45 15.94 4.56 -6.64
N LEU A 46 14.91 3.73 -6.85
CA LEU A 46 15.08 2.30 -7.08
C LEU A 46 15.81 2.01 -8.40
N MET A 47 15.40 2.65 -9.50
CA MET A 47 16.00 2.43 -10.81
C MET A 47 17.48 2.86 -10.84
N ASN A 48 17.82 3.89 -10.07
CA ASN A 48 19.20 4.36 -9.91
C ASN A 48 19.99 3.63 -8.79
N LYS A 49 19.38 2.65 -8.13
CA LYS A 49 19.99 1.85 -7.04
C LYS A 49 20.55 2.72 -5.89
N VAL A 50 19.83 3.78 -5.54
CA VAL A 50 20.18 4.66 -4.42
C VAL A 50 19.94 3.89 -3.11
N ASP A 51 20.90 3.94 -2.18
CA ASP A 51 20.68 3.48 -0.80
C ASP A 51 19.83 4.52 -0.07
N LEU A 52 18.66 4.09 0.42
CA LEU A 52 17.68 4.96 1.09
C LEU A 52 17.75 4.82 2.62
N ILE A 53 18.70 4.05 3.15
CA ILE A 53 18.94 3.94 4.58
C ILE A 53 19.86 5.09 5.02
N THR A 54 19.48 5.78 6.09
CA THR A 54 20.28 6.85 6.69
C THR A 54 20.66 6.47 8.12
N ASP A 55 21.80 6.97 8.59
CA ASP A 55 22.27 6.87 9.97
C ASP A 55 21.92 8.13 10.79
N ASP A 56 21.12 9.03 10.23
CA ASP A 56 20.75 10.27 10.88
C ASP A 56 19.80 10.04 12.08
N GLY A 57 20.02 10.82 13.14
CA GLY A 57 19.25 10.74 14.39
C GLY A 57 17.81 11.28 14.27
N ARG A 58 17.15 11.14 13.11
CA ARG A 58 15.83 11.71 12.80
C ARG A 58 14.71 11.16 13.68
N ARG A 59 14.84 9.92 14.14
CA ARG A 59 13.87 9.32 15.08
C ARG A 59 14.32 9.44 16.53
N TRP A 60 15.60 9.18 16.81
CA TRP A 60 16.19 9.20 18.14
C TRP A 60 17.65 9.67 18.07
N LYS A 61 18.07 10.46 19.07
CA LYS A 61 19.48 10.79 19.29
C LYS A 61 20.11 9.70 20.16
N LEU A 62 21.25 9.19 19.72
CA LEU A 62 22.08 8.29 20.52
C LEU A 62 22.85 9.08 21.60
#